data_AF-A0AAV9M5J2-F1
#
_entry.id   AF-A0AAV9M5J2-F1
#
_cell.length_a   1.000
_cell.length_b   1.000
_cell.length_c   1.000
_cell.angle_alpha   90.00
_cell.angle_beta   90.00
_cell.angle_gamma   90.00
#
_symmetry.space_group_name_H-M   'P 1'
#
loop_
_entity.id
_entity.type
_entity.pdbx_description
1 polymer ?
#
loop_
_entity_poly.entity_id
_entity_poly.type
_entity_poly.pdbx_seq_one_letter_code
_entity_poly.pdbx_strand_id
1 'polypeptide(L)'
;MASSNIGVLLTIGVITVLVMRIIYVINRSRKPLHSKSPRSLSTLIVLGSGGHTAEMLNLLYVLQTERFKPRYYIAAATDNMSLQKAHVFEDSLLGKEALKEVGGAEFMQIYRSREVGQSYITSVGTTLVAIAHALWLMIKIRPQVILCNGPGTCIPLCVIAFLFKVLGIRWSSIFYVESIARVRKLSLSGLLLYKLHMADQLFVQWPQLKEKYPRAHYVGLLM
;
A
#
# COMPACT_ATOMS: atom_id res chain seq x y z
N MET A 1 -29.36 -21.08 32.03
CA MET A 1 -29.29 -21.52 30.61
C MET A 1 -29.72 -20.43 29.62
N ALA A 2 -30.74 -19.61 29.90
CA ALA A 2 -31.19 -18.56 28.97
C ALA A 2 -30.17 -17.44 28.69
N SER A 3 -29.34 -17.06 29.67
CA SER A 3 -28.31 -16.01 29.53
C SER A 3 -27.19 -16.38 28.55
N SER A 4 -26.77 -17.66 28.53
CA SER A 4 -25.75 -18.16 27.59
C SER A 4 -26.24 -18.12 26.14
N ASN A 5 -27.53 -18.38 25.89
CA ASN A 5 -28.09 -18.37 24.54
C ASN A 5 -28.18 -16.96 23.96
N ILE A 6 -28.46 -15.95 24.78
CA ILE A 6 -28.47 -14.54 24.35
C ILE A 6 -27.06 -14.08 23.98
N GLY A 7 -26.06 -14.43 24.78
CA GLY A 7 -24.65 -14.11 24.49
C GLY A 7 -24.18 -14.72 23.16
N VAL A 8 -24.53 -15.98 22.90
CA VAL A 8 -24.21 -16.67 21.64
C VAL A 8 -24.94 -16.04 20.45
N LEU A 9 -26.22 -15.65 20.60
CA LEU A 9 -26.97 -15.01 19.52
C LEU A 9 -26.37 -13.64 19.16
N LEU A 10 -25.95 -12.85 20.17
CA LEU A 10 -25.30 -11.56 19.97
C LEU A 10 -23.95 -11.70 19.27
N THR A 11 -23.12 -12.67 19.65
CA THR A 11 -21.82 -12.88 19.00
C THR A 11 -21.98 -13.28 17.53
N ILE A 12 -22.92 -14.19 17.23
CA ILE A 12 -23.25 -14.58 15.85
C ILE A 12 -23.76 -13.38 15.06
N GLY A 13 -24.64 -12.56 15.64
CA GLY A 13 -25.15 -11.35 15.01
C GLY A 13 -24.03 -10.37 14.65
N VAL A 14 -23.11 -10.10 15.58
CA VAL A 14 -21.96 -9.21 15.36
C VAL A 14 -21.04 -9.76 14.27
N ILE A 15 -20.71 -11.06 14.30
CA ILE A 15 -19.87 -11.70 13.28
C ILE A 15 -20.53 -11.58 11.90
N THR A 16 -21.84 -11.82 11.82
CA THR A 16 -22.60 -11.75 10.56
C THR A 16 -22.56 -10.34 9.97
N VAL A 17 -22.80 -9.31 10.80
CA VAL A 17 -22.72 -7.91 10.38
C VAL A 17 -21.30 -7.55 9.92
N LEU A 18 -20.26 -8.00 10.64
CA LEU A 18 -18.87 -7.79 10.25
C LEU A 18 -18.52 -8.45 8.92
N VAL A 19 -18.92 -9.70 8.70
CA VAL A 19 -18.70 -10.42 7.44
C VAL A 19 -19.42 -9.73 6.29
N MET A 20 -20.69 -9.35 6.47
CA MET A 20 -21.45 -8.58 5.48
C MET A 20 -20.77 -7.25 5.16
N ARG A 21 -20.24 -6.56 6.19
CA ARG A 21 -19.48 -5.31 6.01
C ARG A 21 -18.20 -5.53 5.22
N ILE A 22 -17.44 -6.59 5.50
CA ILE A 22 -16.21 -6.94 4.78
C ILE A 22 -16.53 -7.24 3.30
N ILE A 23 -17.53 -8.07 3.02
CA ILE A 23 -17.96 -8.40 1.65
C ILE A 23 -18.40 -7.13 0.90
N TYR A 24 -19.20 -6.29 1.54
CA TYR A 24 -19.62 -5.01 0.98
C TYR A 24 -18.43 -4.11 0.65
N VAL A 25 -17.44 -4.05 1.56
CA VAL A 25 -16.23 -3.26 1.36
C VAL A 25 -15.45 -3.78 0.18
N ILE A 26 -15.18 -5.09 0.11
CA ILE A 26 -14.48 -5.74 -1.01
C ILE A 26 -15.16 -5.43 -2.35
N ASN A 27 -16.49 -5.51 -2.42
CA ASN A 27 -17.24 -5.25 -3.64
C ASN A 27 -17.21 -3.77 -4.04
N ARG A 28 -17.24 -2.85 -3.07
CA ARG A 28 -17.26 -1.40 -3.31
C ARG A 28 -15.87 -0.79 -3.51
N SER A 29 -14.83 -1.38 -2.95
CA SER A 29 -13.43 -0.90 -3.02
C SER A 29 -12.87 -0.87 -4.44
N ARG A 30 -13.48 -1.59 -5.38
CA ARG A 30 -13.12 -1.53 -6.81
C ARG A 30 -13.60 -0.26 -7.52
N LYS A 31 -14.52 0.49 -6.91
CA LYS A 31 -15.04 1.73 -7.48
C LYS A 31 -14.20 2.90 -7.00
N PRO A 32 -13.82 3.84 -7.89
CA PRO A 32 -13.08 5.03 -7.48
C PRO A 32 -13.86 5.80 -6.41
N LEU A 33 -13.15 6.25 -5.39
CA LEU A 33 -13.73 6.97 -4.25
C LEU A 33 -14.35 8.32 -4.64
N HIS A 34 -13.85 8.91 -5.72
CA HIS A 34 -14.30 10.21 -6.19
C HIS A 34 -14.69 10.15 -7.67
N SER A 35 -15.86 10.70 -7.97
CA SER A 35 -16.37 10.86 -9.35
C SER A 35 -15.76 12.07 -10.07
N LYS A 36 -15.10 12.98 -9.35
CA LYS A 36 -14.40 14.14 -9.89
C LYS A 36 -12.92 14.01 -9.55
N SER A 37 -12.02 14.28 -10.51
CA SER A 37 -10.57 14.24 -10.22
C SER A 37 -10.20 15.43 -9.34
N PRO A 38 -9.75 15.22 -8.09
CA PRO A 38 -9.18 16.31 -7.30
C PRO A 38 -7.93 16.86 -7.99
N ARG A 39 -7.61 18.13 -7.74
CA ARG A 39 -6.43 18.81 -8.31
C ARG A 39 -5.12 18.17 -7.86
N SER A 40 -5.07 17.68 -6.62
CA SER A 40 -3.91 16.99 -6.05
C SER A 40 -4.36 15.87 -5.08
N LEU A 41 -3.56 14.82 -4.99
CA LEU A 41 -3.79 13.63 -4.17
C LEU A 41 -2.59 13.40 -3.25
N SER A 42 -2.82 13.41 -1.93
CA SER A 42 -1.78 13.02 -0.97
C SER A 42 -1.38 11.57 -1.19
N THR A 43 -0.11 11.34 -1.49
CA THR A 43 0.38 10.05 -1.98
C THR A 43 1.48 9.49 -1.10
N LEU A 44 1.25 8.29 -0.56
CA LEU A 44 2.21 7.50 0.19
C LEU A 44 2.91 6.52 -0.74
N ILE A 45 4.23 6.60 -0.80
CA ILE A 45 5.08 5.80 -1.67
C ILE A 45 5.93 4.90 -0.77
N VAL A 46 5.72 3.59 -0.87
CA VAL A 46 6.51 2.61 -0.12
C VAL A 46 7.67 2.13 -0.96
N LEU A 47 8.89 2.46 -0.52
CA LEU A 47 10.14 2.05 -1.13
C LEU A 47 10.60 0.70 -0.58
N GLY A 48 11.18 -0.11 -1.46
CA GLY A 48 11.77 -1.40 -1.13
C GLY A 48 13.27 -1.42 -1.44
N SER A 49 14.08 -2.03 -0.59
CA SER A 49 15.53 -2.08 -0.77
C SER A 49 15.99 -2.55 -2.15
N GLY A 50 16.99 -1.87 -2.71
CA GLY A 50 17.67 -2.28 -3.95
C GLY A 50 16.83 -2.01 -5.21
N GLY A 51 16.57 -3.07 -5.98
CA GLY A 51 15.86 -2.99 -7.27
C GLY A 51 14.45 -2.42 -7.14
N HIS A 52 13.72 -2.74 -6.07
CA HIS A 52 12.38 -2.21 -5.83
C HIS A 52 12.34 -0.68 -5.73
N THR A 53 13.34 -0.04 -5.12
CA THR A 53 13.41 1.43 -5.10
C THR A 53 13.60 1.98 -6.51
N ALA A 54 14.49 1.38 -7.31
CA ALA A 54 14.70 1.83 -8.70
C ALA A 54 13.42 1.69 -9.54
N GLU A 55 12.74 0.56 -9.43
CA GLU A 55 11.44 0.32 -10.05
C GLU A 55 10.42 1.40 -9.67
N MET A 56 10.30 1.71 -8.37
CA MET A 56 9.34 2.71 -7.87
C MET A 56 9.67 4.11 -8.37
N LEU A 57 10.94 4.51 -8.37
CA LEU A 57 11.36 5.82 -8.85
C LEU A 57 11.13 5.98 -10.36
N ASN A 58 11.40 4.94 -11.16
CA ASN A 58 11.08 4.93 -12.60
C ASN A 58 9.58 5.06 -12.84
N LEU A 59 8.75 4.37 -12.06
CA LEU A 59 7.31 4.50 -12.13
C LEU A 59 6.85 5.94 -11.82
N LEU A 60 7.42 6.55 -10.78
CA LEU A 60 7.09 7.93 -10.39
C LEU A 60 7.53 8.96 -11.44
N TYR A 61 8.60 8.69 -12.19
CA TYR A 61 9.05 9.54 -13.28
C TYR A 61 8.02 9.63 -14.41
N VAL A 62 7.32 8.53 -14.70
CA VAL A 62 6.29 8.45 -15.75
C VAL A 62 4.92 8.94 -15.25
N LEU A 63 4.67 8.84 -13.94
CA LEU A 63 3.45 9.37 -13.33
C LEU A 63 3.45 10.90 -13.33
N GLN A 64 2.29 11.52 -13.59
CA GLN A 64 2.12 12.97 -13.52
C GLN A 64 2.31 13.47 -12.08
N THR A 65 3.53 13.83 -11.70
CA THR A 65 3.97 14.18 -10.34
C THR A 65 3.14 15.27 -9.69
N GLU A 66 2.65 16.23 -10.47
CA GLU A 66 1.83 17.35 -9.99
C GLU A 66 0.51 16.91 -9.35
N ARG A 67 -0.08 15.81 -9.86
CA ARG A 67 -1.36 15.32 -9.35
C ARG A 67 -1.23 14.55 -8.04
N PHE A 68 -0.01 14.17 -7.65
CA PHE A 68 0.26 13.30 -6.51
C PHE A 68 1.01 14.02 -5.38
N LYS A 69 0.98 15.35 -5.35
CA LYS A 69 1.50 16.18 -4.25
C LYS A 69 0.43 16.35 -3.14
N PRO A 70 0.80 16.37 -1.84
CA PRO A 70 2.13 16.09 -1.29
C PRO A 70 2.50 14.60 -1.34
N ARG A 71 3.80 14.33 -1.46
CA ARG A 71 4.37 12.98 -1.59
C ARG A 71 5.07 12.57 -0.29
N TYR A 72 4.79 11.38 0.20
CA TYR A 72 5.38 10.83 1.41
C TYR A 72 6.13 9.55 1.06
N TYR A 73 7.46 9.57 1.14
CA TYR A 73 8.32 8.43 0.90
C TYR A 73 8.56 7.67 2.20
N ILE A 74 8.23 6.37 2.21
CA ILE A 74 8.50 5.47 3.33
C ILE A 74 9.47 4.39 2.90
N ALA A 75 10.58 4.24 3.63
CA ALA A 75 11.47 3.09 3.51
C ALA A 75 11.63 2.37 4.85
N ALA A 76 12.15 1.15 4.82
CA ALA A 76 12.51 0.44 6.04
C ALA A 76 13.57 1.22 6.85
N ALA A 77 13.47 1.21 8.18
CA ALA A 77 14.44 1.89 9.06
C ALA A 77 15.90 1.42 8.86
N THR A 78 16.08 0.18 8.41
CA THR A 78 17.36 -0.44 8.07
C THR A 78 17.86 -0.10 6.65
N ASP A 79 17.07 0.63 5.86
CA ASP A 79 17.33 0.92 4.45
C ASP A 79 17.43 2.43 4.20
N ASN A 80 18.55 3.01 4.64
CA ASN A 80 18.82 4.43 4.47
C ASN A 80 19.13 4.81 3.02
N MET A 81 19.67 3.88 2.22
CA MET A 81 20.02 4.14 0.82
C MET A 81 18.79 4.44 -0.04
N SER A 82 17.67 3.76 0.21
CA SER A 82 16.43 4.01 -0.55
C SER A 82 15.87 5.41 -0.33
N LEU A 83 15.92 5.93 0.90
CA LEU A 83 15.50 7.31 1.17
C LEU A 83 16.44 8.32 0.52
N GLN A 84 17.75 8.10 0.57
CA GLN A 84 18.72 8.97 -0.12
C GLN A 84 18.47 9.02 -1.63
N LYS A 85 18.16 7.89 -2.26
CA LYS A 85 17.80 7.87 -3.69
C LYS A 85 16.51 8.65 -3.98
N ALA A 86 15.53 8.58 -3.09
CA ALA A 86 14.29 9.34 -3.23
C ALA A 86 14.50 10.85 -3.04
N HIS A 87 15.41 11.26 -2.14
CA HIS A 87 15.82 12.67 -2.03
C HIS A 87 16.44 13.18 -3.32
N VAL A 88 17.44 12.47 -3.86
CA VAL A 88 18.09 12.85 -5.12
C VAL A 88 17.09 12.89 -6.28
N PHE A 89 16.13 11.97 -6.29
CA PHE A 89 15.05 11.97 -7.28
C PHE A 89 14.18 13.24 -7.17
N GLU A 90 13.72 13.60 -5.97
CA GLU A 90 12.92 14.81 -5.77
C GLU A 90 13.71 16.09 -6.09
N ASP A 91 14.98 16.17 -5.73
CA ASP A 91 15.86 17.29 -6.09
C ASP A 91 15.99 17.44 -7.62
N SER A 92 16.07 16.31 -8.33
CA SER A 92 16.13 16.30 -9.81
C SER A 92 14.83 16.76 -10.47
N LEU A 93 13.69 16.59 -9.80
CA LEU A 93 12.40 17.09 -10.25
C LEU A 93 12.26 18.59 -9.98
N LEU A 94 12.69 19.05 -8.80
CA LEU A 94 12.66 20.46 -8.42
C LEU A 94 13.57 21.34 -9.29
N GLY A 95 14.71 20.81 -9.75
CA GLY A 95 15.58 21.48 -10.72
C GLY A 95 14.90 21.80 -12.07
N LYS A 96 13.75 21.18 -12.37
CA LYS A 96 12.92 21.46 -13.55
C LYS A 96 11.72 22.39 -13.27
N GLU A 97 11.31 22.53 -12.01
CA GLU A 97 10.07 23.21 -11.59
C GLU A 97 10.35 24.39 -10.64
N ALA A 98 11.48 25.07 -10.82
CA ALA A 98 11.86 26.23 -10.02
C ALA A 98 11.00 27.48 -10.37
N LEU A 99 9.73 27.48 -9.95
CA LEU A 99 9.02 28.60 -9.32
C LEU A 99 7.58 28.15 -9.04
N LYS A 100 7.22 28.04 -7.75
CA LYS A 100 5.88 27.77 -7.18
C LYS A 100 5.48 26.29 -7.09
N GLU A 101 5.77 25.66 -5.96
CA GLU A 101 4.73 25.36 -4.96
C GLU A 101 5.35 24.75 -3.69
N VAL A 102 4.94 25.29 -2.54
CA VAL A 102 5.24 24.80 -1.20
C VAL A 102 4.34 23.58 -0.97
N GLY A 103 4.86 22.40 -1.27
CA GLY A 103 4.20 21.11 -1.09
C GLY A 103 5.21 19.98 -1.16
N GLY A 104 6.29 20.13 -0.38
CA GLY A 104 7.51 19.33 -0.44
C GLY A 104 7.29 17.85 -0.12
N ALA A 105 8.08 17.01 -0.77
CA ALA A 105 8.16 15.61 -0.42
C ALA A 105 8.62 15.44 1.03
N GLU A 106 7.94 14.59 1.79
CA GLU A 106 8.35 14.18 3.13
C GLU A 106 8.93 12.77 3.09
N PHE A 107 9.95 12.54 3.90
CA PHE A 107 10.69 11.27 3.95
C PHE A 107 10.59 10.70 5.35
N MET A 108 10.16 9.45 5.45
CA MET A 108 9.85 8.80 6.71
C MET A 108 10.36 7.35 6.70
N GLN A 109 10.59 6.82 7.90
CA GLN A 109 11.03 5.43 8.08
C GLN A 109 9.90 4.59 8.68
N ILE A 110 9.92 3.29 8.40
CA ILE A 110 9.02 2.31 9.01
C ILE A 110 9.81 1.08 9.48
N TYR A 111 9.40 0.50 10.61
CA TYR A 111 9.95 -0.77 11.06
C TYR A 111 9.58 -1.90 10.10
N ARG A 112 10.52 -2.82 9.84
CA ARG A 112 10.22 -4.02 9.05
C ARG A 112 9.44 -5.02 9.90
N SER A 113 8.44 -5.67 9.30
CA SER A 113 7.70 -6.74 9.96
C SER A 113 8.58 -7.94 10.29
N ARG A 114 9.58 -8.22 9.44
CA ARG A 114 10.56 -9.29 9.63
C ARG A 114 11.92 -8.87 9.06
N GLU A 115 12.96 -9.04 9.86
CA GLU A 115 14.34 -8.86 9.41
C GLU A 115 14.86 -10.10 8.66
N VAL A 116 15.83 -9.89 7.78
CA VAL A 116 16.43 -11.00 7.00
C VAL A 116 17.13 -11.94 7.96
N GLY A 117 16.75 -13.22 7.96
CA GLY A 117 17.29 -14.24 8.87
C GLY A 117 16.51 -14.43 10.18
N GLN A 118 15.47 -13.62 10.44
CA GLN A 118 14.66 -13.75 11.65
C GLN A 118 13.70 -14.96 11.58
N SER A 119 13.55 -15.67 12.70
CA SER A 119 12.63 -16.80 12.83
C SER A 119 11.16 -16.37 12.75
N TYR A 120 10.28 -17.23 12.22
CA TYR A 120 8.85 -16.90 12.06
C TYR A 120 8.16 -16.57 13.39
N ILE A 121 8.57 -17.19 14.50
CA ILE A 121 7.95 -16.98 15.82
C ILE A 121 8.33 -15.60 16.37
N THR A 122 9.62 -15.25 16.34
CA THR A 122 10.08 -13.92 16.79
C THR A 122 9.59 -12.80 15.87
N SER A 123 9.30 -13.12 14.61
CA SER A 123 8.76 -12.15 13.64
C SER A 123 7.35 -11.66 13.97
N VAL A 124 6.60 -12.37 14.81
CA VAL A 124 5.26 -11.92 15.24
C VAL A 124 5.36 -10.63 16.04
N GLY A 125 6.29 -10.55 16.99
CA GLY A 125 6.50 -9.35 17.82
C GLY A 125 6.90 -8.14 16.99
N THR A 126 7.90 -8.30 16.11
CA THR A 126 8.33 -7.22 15.20
C THR A 126 7.24 -6.81 14.22
N THR A 127 6.39 -7.74 13.79
CA THR A 127 5.22 -7.44 12.96
C THR A 127 4.20 -6.58 13.69
N LEU A 128 3.89 -6.87 14.97
CA LEU A 128 2.97 -6.06 15.77
C LEU A 128 3.49 -4.64 15.99
N VAL A 129 4.79 -4.48 16.28
CA VAL A 129 5.44 -3.17 16.40
C VAL A 129 5.37 -2.41 15.07
N ALA A 130 5.64 -3.08 13.95
CA ALA A 130 5.53 -2.49 12.62
C ALA A 130 4.09 -2.06 12.31
N ILE A 131 3.07 -2.83 12.71
CA ILE A 131 1.66 -2.47 12.56
C ILE A 131 1.32 -1.25 13.43
N ALA A 132 1.74 -1.20 14.69
CA ALA A 132 1.48 -0.04 15.55
C ALA A 132 2.10 1.24 14.98
N HIS A 133 3.34 1.15 14.49
CA HIS A 133 4.02 2.28 13.85
C HIS A 133 3.36 2.67 12.52
N ALA A 134 2.99 1.69 11.69
CA ALA A 134 2.24 1.92 10.45
C ALA A 134 0.89 2.60 10.72
N LEU A 135 0.22 2.26 11.84
CA LEU A 135 -1.07 2.84 12.21
C LEU A 135 -0.92 4.32 12.55
N TRP A 136 0.10 4.65 13.34
CA TRP A 136 0.43 6.03 13.65
C TRP A 136 0.73 6.85 12.38
N LEU A 137 1.55 6.32 11.46
CA LEU A 137 1.85 6.95 10.17
C LEU A 137 0.59 7.18 9.33
N MET A 138 -0.27 6.17 9.21
CA MET A 138 -1.51 6.25 8.44
C MET A 138 -2.49 7.30 8.98
N ILE A 139 -2.57 7.47 10.30
CA ILE A 139 -3.44 8.47 10.94
C ILE A 139 -2.85 9.89 10.80
N LYS A 140 -1.51 10.02 10.89
CA LYS A 140 -0.79 11.29 10.76
C LYS A 140 -0.83 11.83 9.33
N ILE A 141 -0.50 11.00 8.35
CA ILE A 141 -0.37 11.39 6.94
C ILE A 141 -1.73 11.45 6.24
N ARG A 142 -2.65 10.55 6.59
CA ARG A 142 -3.97 10.38 5.93
C ARG A 142 -3.86 10.30 4.40
N PRO A 143 -3.05 9.37 3.87
CA PRO A 143 -2.76 9.33 2.44
C PRO A 143 -4.01 8.94 1.64
N GLN A 144 -4.23 9.61 0.51
CA GLN A 144 -5.32 9.28 -0.40
C GLN A 144 -4.95 8.17 -1.38
N VAL A 145 -3.67 8.07 -1.71
CA VAL A 145 -3.10 7.05 -2.58
C VAL A 145 -1.96 6.37 -1.85
N ILE A 146 -1.93 5.04 -1.87
CA ILE A 146 -0.81 4.24 -1.36
C ILE A 146 -0.26 3.46 -2.55
N LEU A 147 0.99 3.74 -2.91
CA LEU A 147 1.70 3.09 -4.00
C LEU A 147 2.79 2.18 -3.42
N CYS A 148 2.78 0.90 -3.80
CA CYS A 148 3.75 -0.07 -3.30
C CYS A 148 4.08 -1.13 -4.35
N ASN A 149 5.34 -1.62 -4.35
CA ASN A 149 5.85 -2.58 -5.33
C ASN A 149 6.46 -3.86 -4.74
N GLY A 150 5.73 -4.52 -3.84
CA GLY A 150 6.08 -5.84 -3.32
C GLY A 150 7.03 -5.99 -2.13
N PRO A 151 7.69 -4.97 -1.55
CA PRO A 151 8.48 -5.20 -0.35
C PRO A 151 7.56 -5.59 0.82
N GLY A 152 8.02 -6.48 1.70
CA GLY A 152 7.22 -6.92 2.85
C GLY A 152 6.79 -5.78 3.79
N THR A 153 7.52 -4.65 3.76
CA THR A 153 7.22 -3.41 4.49
C THR A 153 5.89 -2.77 4.10
N CYS A 154 5.36 -3.05 2.91
CA CYS A 154 4.07 -2.49 2.48
C CYS A 154 2.86 -3.19 3.11
N ILE A 155 3.03 -4.42 3.62
CA ILE A 155 1.90 -5.23 4.12
C ILE A 155 1.20 -4.60 5.33
N PRO A 156 1.90 -4.15 6.39
CA PRO A 156 1.25 -3.48 7.52
C PRO A 156 0.42 -2.26 7.10
N LEU A 157 0.97 -1.41 6.23
CA LEU A 157 0.30 -0.22 5.71
C LEU A 157 -0.97 -0.59 4.94
N CYS A 158 -0.90 -1.61 4.07
CA CYS A 158 -2.04 -2.07 3.30
C CYS A 158 -3.13 -2.70 4.18
N VAL A 159 -2.74 -3.48 5.20
CA VAL A 159 -3.67 -4.07 6.16
C VAL A 159 -4.42 -2.97 6.91
N ILE A 160 -3.73 -1.95 7.40
CA ILE A 160 -4.36 -0.83 8.13
C ILE A 160 -5.30 -0.04 7.22
N ALA A 161 -4.86 0.27 6.00
CA ALA A 161 -5.71 0.94 5.01
C ALA A 161 -6.97 0.12 4.71
N PHE A 162 -6.88 -1.21 4.63
CA PHE A 162 -8.04 -2.09 4.48
C PHE A 162 -8.94 -2.08 5.73
N LEU A 163 -8.36 -2.15 6.93
CA LEU A 163 -9.12 -2.07 8.19
C LEU A 163 -9.92 -0.77 8.29
N PHE A 164 -9.32 0.36 7.92
CA PHE A 164 -10.02 1.64 7.85
C PHE A 164 -11.23 1.59 6.90
N LYS A 165 -11.10 0.96 5.72
CA LYS A 165 -12.24 0.76 4.82
C LYS A 165 -13.34 -0.09 5.45
N VAL A 166 -12.99 -1.13 6.20
CA VAL A 166 -13.96 -1.96 6.95
C VAL A 166 -14.72 -1.12 7.98
N LEU A 167 -13.99 -0.28 8.74
CA LEU A 167 -14.54 0.67 9.70
C LEU A 167 -15.33 1.83 9.07
N GLY A 168 -15.35 1.94 7.74
CA GLY A 168 -16.07 3.00 7.01
C GLY A 168 -15.26 4.24 6.68
N ILE A 169 -13.99 4.28 7.07
CA ILE A 169 -13.06 5.36 6.74
C ILE A 169 -12.40 5.03 5.40
N ARG A 170 -12.88 5.65 4.31
CA ARG A 170 -12.40 5.36 2.96
C ARG A 170 -11.66 6.54 2.34
N TRP A 171 -10.60 7.00 2.99
CA TRP A 171 -9.77 8.06 2.42
C TRP A 171 -8.69 7.54 1.45
N SER A 172 -8.28 6.27 1.56
CA SER A 172 -7.09 5.73 0.90
C SER A 172 -7.47 4.71 -0.16
N SER A 173 -6.80 4.80 -1.31
CA SER A 173 -6.80 3.79 -2.37
C SER A 173 -5.41 3.15 -2.46
N ILE A 174 -5.37 1.83 -2.51
CA ILE A 174 -4.16 1.00 -2.54
C ILE A 174 -3.91 0.58 -3.98
N PHE A 175 -2.80 1.05 -4.54
CA PHE A 175 -2.29 0.69 -5.85
C PHE A 175 -1.03 -0.15 -5.66
N TYR A 176 -1.13 -1.41 -6.04
CA TYR A 176 -0.01 -2.34 -5.98
C TYR A 176 0.53 -2.59 -7.39
N VAL A 177 1.83 -2.38 -7.59
CA VAL A 177 2.51 -2.68 -8.86
C VAL A 177 3.45 -3.85 -8.64
N GLU A 178 3.19 -4.98 -9.29
CA GLU A 178 4.09 -6.12 -9.18
C GLU A 178 5.45 -5.83 -9.85
N SER A 179 6.53 -6.30 -9.21
CA SER A 179 7.90 -6.12 -9.70
C SER A 179 8.12 -6.78 -11.05
N ILE A 180 8.97 -6.18 -11.88
CA ILE A 180 9.29 -6.69 -13.22
C ILE A 180 9.95 -8.07 -13.16
N ALA A 181 10.66 -8.38 -12.07
CA ALA A 181 11.30 -9.67 -11.86
C ALA A 181 10.30 -10.84 -11.74
N ARG A 182 9.01 -10.56 -11.53
CA ARG A 182 7.98 -11.58 -11.33
C ARG A 182 7.25 -11.90 -12.63
N VAL A 183 7.79 -12.84 -13.41
CA VAL A 183 7.21 -13.25 -14.70
C VAL A 183 6.10 -14.30 -14.57
N ARG A 184 6.31 -15.33 -13.74
CA ARG A 184 5.45 -16.53 -13.71
C ARG A 184 4.42 -16.56 -12.57
N LYS A 185 4.74 -15.93 -11.43
CA LYS A 185 3.91 -15.93 -10.21
C LYS A 185 4.08 -14.60 -9.49
N LEU A 186 2.99 -14.08 -8.92
CA LEU A 186 3.03 -12.90 -8.04
C LEU A 186 4.03 -13.11 -6.89
N SER A 187 4.59 -12.03 -6.37
CA SER A 187 5.37 -12.06 -5.13
C SER A 187 4.49 -12.50 -3.96
N LEU A 188 5.09 -12.85 -2.81
CA LEU A 188 4.30 -13.23 -1.64
C LEU A 188 3.38 -12.08 -1.20
N SER A 189 3.92 -10.85 -1.22
CA SER A 189 3.16 -9.63 -0.92
C SER A 189 2.03 -9.41 -1.92
N GLY A 190 2.31 -9.51 -3.22
CA GLY A 190 1.30 -9.37 -4.28
C GLY A 190 0.23 -10.46 -4.21
N LEU A 191 0.61 -11.70 -3.93
CA LEU A 191 -0.31 -12.82 -3.76
C LEU A 191 -1.22 -12.62 -2.54
N LEU A 192 -0.67 -12.11 -1.42
CA LEU A 192 -1.43 -11.83 -0.20
C LEU A 192 -2.47 -10.73 -0.47
N LEU A 193 -2.04 -9.60 -1.04
CA LEU A 193 -2.93 -8.49 -1.39
C LEU A 193 -3.99 -8.90 -2.42
N TYR A 194 -3.62 -9.73 -3.39
CA TYR A 194 -4.54 -10.29 -4.37
C TYR A 194 -5.60 -11.17 -3.70
N LYS A 195 -5.20 -12.17 -2.90
CA LYS A 195 -6.11 -13.12 -2.27
C LYS A 195 -7.02 -12.48 -1.22
N LEU A 196 -6.50 -11.56 -0.42
CA LEU A 196 -7.24 -10.88 0.65
C LEU A 196 -8.08 -9.70 0.14
N HIS A 197 -8.07 -9.40 -1.16
CA HIS A 197 -8.80 -8.26 -1.75
C HIS A 197 -8.47 -6.92 -1.07
N MET A 198 -7.22 -6.76 -0.63
CA MET A 198 -6.79 -5.54 0.07
C MET A 198 -6.47 -4.42 -0.92
N ALA A 199 -5.78 -4.74 -2.02
CA ALA A 199 -5.46 -3.80 -3.07
C ALA A 199 -6.72 -3.45 -3.88
N ASP A 200 -6.97 -2.16 -4.11
CA ASP A 200 -8.07 -1.72 -4.97
C ASP A 200 -7.71 -1.92 -6.43
N GLN A 201 -6.44 -1.65 -6.77
CA GLN A 201 -5.87 -1.82 -8.10
C GLN A 201 -4.55 -2.58 -7.96
N LEU A 202 -4.44 -3.66 -8.73
CA LEU A 202 -3.24 -4.49 -8.79
C LEU A 202 -2.76 -4.52 -10.23
N PHE A 203 -1.54 -4.03 -10.48
CA PHE A 203 -0.93 -3.98 -11.80
C PHE A 203 0.12 -5.07 -11.97
N VAL A 204 0.16 -5.67 -13.15
CA VAL A 204 1.15 -6.67 -13.56
C VAL A 204 1.79 -6.28 -14.87
N GLN A 205 3.07 -6.56 -15.00
CA GLN A 205 3.87 -6.18 -16.18
C GLN A 205 3.98 -7.30 -17.23
N TRP A 206 3.49 -8.50 -16.92
CA TRP A 206 3.57 -9.68 -17.79
C TRP A 206 2.19 -10.21 -18.17
N PRO A 207 1.92 -10.53 -19.45
CA PRO A 207 0.61 -11.00 -19.89
C PRO A 207 0.24 -12.35 -19.26
N GLN A 208 1.22 -13.23 -19.03
CA GLN A 208 0.99 -14.53 -18.39
C GLN A 208 0.44 -14.40 -16.96
N LEU A 209 0.82 -13.33 -16.25
CA LEU A 209 0.24 -13.04 -14.94
C LEU A 209 -1.21 -12.58 -15.06
N LYS A 210 -1.57 -11.82 -16.10
CA LYS A 210 -2.96 -11.39 -16.31
C LYS A 210 -3.88 -12.57 -16.61
N GLU A 211 -3.43 -13.54 -17.41
CA GLU A 211 -4.17 -14.78 -17.66
C GLU A 211 -4.41 -15.56 -16.37
N LYS A 212 -3.37 -15.69 -15.53
CA LYS A 212 -3.45 -16.42 -14.27
C LYS A 212 -4.21 -15.69 -13.16
N TYR A 213 -4.19 -14.36 -13.19
CA TYR A 213 -4.78 -13.49 -12.20
C TYR A 213 -5.71 -12.47 -12.88
N PRO A 214 -6.94 -12.86 -13.28
CA PRO A 214 -7.82 -12.03 -14.10
C PRO A 214 -8.19 -10.68 -13.47
N ARG A 215 -8.11 -10.55 -12.14
CA ARG A 215 -8.37 -9.27 -11.44
C ARG A 215 -7.20 -8.29 -11.49
N ALA A 216 -6.02 -8.72 -11.93
CA ALA A 216 -4.90 -7.82 -12.14
C ALA A 216 -5.10 -7.00 -13.42
N HIS A 217 -4.48 -5.84 -13.51
CA HIS A 217 -4.45 -4.98 -14.68
C HIS A 217 -3.08 -5.12 -15.36
N TYR A 218 -3.08 -5.59 -16.61
CA TYR A 218 -1.87 -5.63 -17.40
C TYR A 218 -1.56 -4.24 -17.93
N VAL A 219 -0.33 -3.77 -17.70
CA VAL A 219 0.12 -2.41 -18.05
C VAL A 219 1.38 -2.42 -18.92
N GLY A 220 1.88 -3.59 -19.29
CA GLY A 220 3.14 -3.73 -20.00
C GLY A 220 4.37 -3.41 -19.13
N LEU A 221 5.50 -3.16 -19.80
CA LEU A 221 6.75 -2.78 -19.16
C LEU A 221 6.68 -1.32 -18.75
N LEU A 222 6.62 -1.07 -17.45
CA LEU A 222 6.59 0.28 -16.89
C LEU A 222 8.00 0.82 -16.59
N MET A 223 9.02 -0.01 -16.78
CA MET A 223 10.42 0.20 -16.38
C MET A 223 11.37 -0.31 -17.45
#